data_AF-A0A2V8PD12-F1
#
_entry.id   AF-A0A2V8PD12-F1
#
_cell.length_a   1.000
_cell.length_b   1.000
_cell.length_c   1.000
_cell.angle_alpha   90.00
_cell.angle_beta   90.00
_cell.angle_gamma   90.00
#
_symmetry.space_group_name_H-M   'P 1'
#
loop_
_entity.id
_entity.type
_entity.pdbx_description
1 polymer ?
#
loop_
_entity_poly.entity_id
_entity_poly.type
_entity_poly.pdbx_seq_one_letter_code
_entity_poly.pdbx_strand_id
1 'polypeptide(L)'
;MTLTDPFLAIFVFVGVMVINRILAEKALKRLTPEEKARLLDAFSNYRIYSTLILVLLVVGFFVASRTTSDLRPTITWGMFSFVIVFFVGTLILSYAKLRRLALGDSYVNNFILRSVLQFIALAFLMFTFSMRYFPSR
;
A
#
# COMPACT_ATOMS: atom_id res chain seq x y z
N MET A 1 -3.15 -24.98 5.70
CA MET A 1 -2.50 -23.72 5.29
C MET A 1 -1.43 -23.39 6.30
N THR A 2 -0.15 -23.40 5.90
CA THR A 2 0.94 -22.91 6.77
C THR A 2 0.97 -21.38 6.73
N LEU A 3 1.53 -20.73 7.75
CA LEU A 3 1.72 -19.26 7.79
C LEU A 3 2.57 -18.71 6.62
N THR A 4 3.25 -19.60 5.89
CA THR A 4 4.09 -19.30 4.71
C THR A 4 3.38 -19.55 3.38
N ASP A 5 2.08 -19.89 3.40
CA ASP A 5 1.29 -20.08 2.19
C ASP A 5 1.03 -18.72 1.50
N PRO A 6 1.56 -18.49 0.29
CA PRO A 6 1.37 -17.23 -0.43
C PRO A 6 -0.10 -16.97 -0.74
N PHE A 7 -0.94 -17.99 -0.90
CA PHE A 7 -2.38 -17.80 -1.12
C PHE A 7 -3.05 -17.24 0.12
N LEU A 8 -2.71 -17.73 1.32
CA LEU A 8 -3.22 -17.18 2.57
C LEU A 8 -2.83 -15.69 2.71
N ALA A 9 -1.57 -15.35 2.41
CA ALA A 9 -1.12 -13.96 2.47
C ALA A 9 -1.82 -13.07 1.45
N ILE A 10 -2.09 -13.57 0.24
CA ILE A 10 -2.91 -12.86 -0.76
C ILE A 10 -4.34 -12.67 -0.25
N PHE A 11 -4.98 -13.70 0.31
CA PHE A 11 -6.34 -13.59 0.86
C PHE A 11 -6.42 -12.58 2.00
N VAL A 12 -5.43 -12.58 2.91
CA VAL A 12 -5.33 -11.58 3.99
C VAL A 12 -5.17 -10.18 3.41
N PHE A 13 -4.26 -9.99 2.46
CA PHE A 13 -4.01 -8.70 1.83
C PHE A 13 -5.26 -8.16 1.11
N VAL A 14 -5.90 -8.99 0.28
CA VAL A 14 -7.13 -8.64 -0.43
C VAL A 14 -8.27 -8.36 0.56
N GLY A 15 -8.42 -9.17 1.61
CA GLY A 15 -9.40 -8.94 2.67
C GLY A 15 -9.21 -7.58 3.34
N VAL A 16 -7.97 -7.21 3.67
CA VAL A 16 -7.65 -5.88 4.21
C VAL A 16 -7.96 -4.78 3.21
N MET A 17 -7.67 -4.96 1.91
CA MET A 17 -8.03 -3.98 0.88
C MET A 17 -9.55 -3.76 0.79
N VAL A 18 -10.34 -4.84 0.84
CA VAL A 18 -11.82 -4.76 0.81
C VAL A 18 -12.34 -4.05 2.06
N ILE A 19 -11.87 -4.43 3.25
CA ILE A 19 -12.24 -3.76 4.51
C ILE A 19 -11.85 -2.28 4.44
N ASN A 20 -10.64 -1.97 3.99
CA ASN A 20 -10.18 -0.59 3.81
C ASN A 20 -11.07 0.17 2.84
N ARG A 21 -11.57 -0.46 1.77
CA ARG A 21 -12.49 0.18 0.83
C ARG A 21 -13.82 0.52 1.49
N ILE A 22 -14.39 -0.42 2.23
CA ILE A 22 -15.66 -0.23 2.96
C ILE A 22 -15.52 0.89 3.99
N LEU A 23 -14.43 0.91 4.76
CA LEU A 23 -14.14 1.98 5.72
C LEU A 23 -13.92 3.33 5.04
N ALA A 24 -13.31 3.35 3.84
CA ALA A 24 -13.16 4.56 3.02
C ALA A 24 -14.51 5.16 2.69
N GLU A 25 -15.42 4.34 2.18
CA GLU A 25 -16.73 4.79 1.73
C GLU A 25 -17.56 5.28 2.92
N LYS A 26 -17.50 4.58 4.06
CA LYS A 26 -18.13 5.04 5.31
C LYS A 26 -17.56 6.39 5.77
N ALA A 27 -16.24 6.57 5.74
CA ALA A 27 -15.62 7.84 6.11
C ALA A 27 -15.97 8.96 5.12
N LEU A 28 -16.01 8.67 3.82
CA LEU A 28 -16.39 9.62 2.78
C LEU A 28 -17.83 10.07 2.94
N LYS A 29 -18.76 9.16 3.28
CA LYS A 29 -20.17 9.49 3.51
C LYS A 29 -20.39 10.52 4.62
N ARG A 30 -19.48 10.59 5.60
CA ARG A 30 -19.54 11.55 6.72
C ARG A 30 -19.12 12.98 6.36
N LEU A 31 -18.50 13.17 5.19
CA LEU A 31 -18.07 14.50 4.73
C LEU A 31 -19.23 15.26 4.08
N THR A 32 -19.22 16.60 4.22
CA THR A 32 -20.14 17.47 3.48
C THR A 32 -19.85 17.44 1.98
N PRO A 33 -20.78 17.85 1.11
CA PRO A 33 -20.54 17.97 -0.33
C PRO A 33 -19.32 18.83 -0.67
N GLU A 34 -19.12 19.94 0.03
CA GLU A 34 -18.01 20.88 -0.16
C GLU A 34 -16.67 20.25 0.24
N GLU A 35 -16.64 19.51 1.37
CA GLU A 35 -15.46 18.76 1.81
C GLU A 35 -15.07 17.66 0.80
N LYS A 36 -16.06 16.97 0.24
CA LYS A 36 -15.85 15.95 -0.81
C LYS A 36 -15.27 16.58 -2.08
N ALA A 37 -15.80 17.72 -2.50
CA ALA A 37 -15.28 18.44 -3.67
C ALA A 37 -13.82 18.84 -3.48
N ARG A 38 -13.49 19.49 -2.34
CA ARG A 38 -12.11 19.85 -1.99
C ARG A 38 -11.18 18.64 -1.94
N LEU A 39 -11.65 17.52 -1.40
CA LEU A 39 -10.89 16.27 -1.35
C LEU A 39 -10.62 15.72 -2.77
N LEU A 40 -11.63 15.68 -3.63
CA LEU A 40 -11.48 15.19 -5.01
C LEU A 40 -10.50 16.05 -5.81
N ASP A 41 -10.62 17.37 -5.72
CA ASP A 41 -9.73 18.30 -6.40
C ASP A 41 -8.28 18.15 -5.92
N ALA A 42 -8.10 18.05 -4.60
CA ALA A 42 -6.80 17.85 -4.00
C ALA A 42 -6.18 16.49 -4.38
N PHE A 43 -6.96 15.41 -4.50
CA PHE A 43 -6.44 14.07 -4.76
C PHE A 43 -6.55 13.62 -6.23
N SER A 44 -6.96 14.50 -7.14
CA SER A 44 -7.05 14.24 -8.59
C SER A 44 -5.75 13.63 -9.17
N ASN A 45 -4.60 14.22 -8.86
CA ASN A 45 -3.29 13.74 -9.30
C ASN A 45 -2.81 12.46 -8.60
N TYR A 46 -3.44 12.07 -7.48
CA TYR A 46 -3.02 10.89 -6.71
C TYR A 46 -3.26 9.57 -7.44
N ARG A 47 -4.22 9.54 -8.39
CA ARG A 47 -4.51 8.35 -9.19
C ARG A 47 -3.31 7.92 -10.04
N ILE A 48 -2.53 8.87 -10.54
CA ILE A 48 -1.33 8.58 -11.37
C ILE A 48 -0.25 7.91 -10.52
N TYR A 49 -0.04 8.34 -9.27
CA TYR A 49 0.96 7.75 -8.38
C TYR A 49 0.66 6.28 -8.04
N SER A 50 -0.61 5.94 -7.82
CA SER A 50 -1.01 4.55 -7.54
C SER A 50 -0.75 3.63 -8.74
N THR A 51 -1.00 4.10 -9.96
CA THR A 51 -0.70 3.33 -11.18
C THR A 51 0.80 3.14 -11.36
N LEU A 52 1.60 4.19 -11.11
CA LEU A 52 3.05 4.13 -11.19
C LEU A 52 3.63 3.07 -10.24
N ILE A 53 3.10 2.97 -9.02
CA ILE A 53 3.57 1.99 -8.03
C ILE A 53 3.30 0.55 -8.47
N LEU A 54 2.15 0.30 -9.08
CA LEU A 54 1.76 -1.02 -9.55
C LEU A 54 2.68 -1.44 -10.70
N VAL A 55 2.96 -0.52 -11.62
CA VAL A 55 3.91 -0.75 -12.71
C VAL A 55 5.31 -1.07 -12.16
N LEU A 56 5.78 -0.30 -11.18
CA LEU A 56 7.08 -0.54 -10.54
C LEU A 56 7.16 -1.91 -9.85
N LEU A 57 6.10 -2.34 -9.15
CA LEU A 57 6.02 -3.66 -8.54
C LEU A 57 6.05 -4.78 -9.58
N VAL A 58 5.30 -4.65 -10.67
CA VAL A 58 5.24 -5.65 -11.74
C VAL A 58 6.58 -5.75 -12.46
N VAL A 59 7.17 -4.61 -12.85
CA VAL A 59 8.48 -4.57 -13.51
C VAL A 59 9.56 -5.14 -12.60
N GLY A 60 9.58 -4.73 -11.32
CA GLY A 60 10.52 -5.23 -10.34
C GLY A 60 10.43 -6.74 -10.13
N PHE A 61 9.21 -7.29 -10.05
CA PHE A 61 8.98 -8.74 -10.00
C PHE A 61 9.52 -9.46 -11.23
N PHE A 62 9.24 -8.95 -12.43
CA PHE A 62 9.72 -9.56 -13.68
C PHE A 62 11.25 -9.54 -13.76
N VAL A 63 11.89 -8.42 -13.42
CA VAL A 63 13.35 -8.31 -13.37
C VAL A 63 13.93 -9.31 -12.36
N ALA A 64 13.41 -9.34 -11.13
CA ALA A 64 13.85 -10.27 -10.10
C ALA A 64 13.71 -11.74 -10.54
N SER A 65 12.63 -12.08 -11.26
CA SER A 65 12.39 -13.45 -11.75
C SER A 65 13.38 -13.88 -12.85
N ARG A 66 13.85 -12.94 -13.67
CA ARG A 66 14.72 -13.18 -14.84
C ARG A 66 16.22 -13.09 -14.52
N THR A 67 16.61 -12.51 -13.39
CA THR A 67 18.02 -12.32 -13.03
C THR A 67 18.62 -13.61 -12.44
N THR A 68 19.93 -13.83 -12.62
CA THR A 68 20.71 -14.97 -12.10
C THR A 68 20.64 -15.08 -10.56
N SER A 69 20.81 -16.31 -10.05
CA SER A 69 20.64 -16.73 -8.65
C SER A 69 21.20 -15.76 -7.59
N ASP A 70 22.39 -15.20 -7.82
CA ASP A 70 23.15 -14.54 -6.75
C ASP A 70 22.70 -13.10 -6.46
N LEU A 71 22.11 -12.40 -7.44
CA LEU A 71 21.61 -11.03 -7.27
C LEU A 71 20.14 -10.98 -6.86
N ARG A 72 19.43 -12.11 -6.92
CA ARG A 72 17.99 -12.20 -6.62
C ARG A 72 17.64 -11.67 -5.22
N PRO A 73 18.34 -12.02 -4.12
CA PRO A 73 18.02 -11.48 -2.80
C PRO A 73 18.18 -9.96 -2.75
N THR A 74 19.28 -9.44 -3.30
CA THR A 74 19.58 -8.01 -3.33
C THR A 74 18.52 -7.21 -4.08
N ILE A 75 18.09 -7.72 -5.25
CA ILE A 75 17.04 -7.08 -6.06
C ILE A 75 15.70 -7.11 -5.32
N THR A 76 15.33 -8.24 -4.70
CA THR A 76 14.07 -8.36 -3.94
C THR A 76 14.04 -7.43 -2.73
N TRP A 77 15.09 -7.42 -1.91
CA TRP A 77 15.19 -6.50 -0.76
C TRP A 77 15.25 -5.04 -1.18
N GLY A 78 15.94 -4.73 -2.28
CA GLY A 78 15.95 -3.39 -2.88
C GLY A 78 14.57 -2.94 -3.32
N MET A 79 13.82 -3.80 -4.01
CA MET A 79 12.43 -3.53 -4.40
C MET A 79 11.55 -3.34 -3.17
N PHE A 80 11.69 -4.19 -2.16
CA PHE A 80 10.90 -4.09 -0.93
C PHE A 80 11.15 -2.79 -0.19
N SER A 81 12.41 -2.41 -0.05
CA SER A 81 12.81 -1.14 0.56
C SER A 81 12.27 0.05 -0.23
N PHE A 82 12.37 0.02 -1.56
CA PHE A 82 11.83 1.07 -2.43
C PHE A 82 10.30 1.22 -2.27
N VAL A 83 9.57 0.10 -2.26
CA VAL A 83 8.11 0.09 -2.08
C VAL A 83 7.74 0.70 -0.73
N ILE A 84 8.43 0.31 0.35
CA ILE A 84 8.20 0.87 1.69
C ILE A 84 8.47 2.38 1.69
N VAL A 85 9.62 2.84 1.17
CA VAL A 85 9.98 4.26 1.12
C VAL A 85 8.97 5.06 0.32
N PHE A 86 8.55 4.58 -0.85
CA PHE A 86 7.54 5.24 -1.66
C PHE A 86 6.19 5.32 -0.94
N PHE A 87 5.75 4.23 -0.31
CA PHE A 87 4.49 4.19 0.42
C PHE A 87 4.50 5.10 1.65
N VAL A 88 5.59 5.12 2.42
CA VAL A 88 5.76 6.04 3.56
C VAL A 88 5.76 7.49 3.08
N GLY A 89 6.48 7.79 1.99
CA GLY A 89 6.51 9.12 1.38
C GLY A 89 5.12 9.58 0.94
N THR A 90 4.37 8.73 0.25
CA THR A 90 2.98 9.03 -0.15
C THR A 90 2.04 9.16 1.04
N LEU A 91 2.23 8.40 2.13
CA LEU A 91 1.47 8.56 3.36
C LEU A 91 1.72 9.94 3.99
N ILE A 92 2.98 10.34 4.13
CA ILE A 92 3.36 11.65 4.69
C ILE A 92 2.77 12.78 3.84
N LEU A 93 2.91 12.71 2.52
CA LEU A 93 2.35 13.70 1.60
C LEU A 93 0.82 13.72 1.67
N SER A 94 0.17 12.57 1.76
CA SER A 94 -1.29 12.46 1.91
C SER A 94 -1.76 13.07 3.23
N TYR A 95 -1.08 12.76 4.33
CA TYR A 95 -1.38 13.31 5.65
C TYR A 95 -1.24 14.83 5.66
N ALA A 96 -0.12 15.35 5.14
CA ALA A 96 0.10 16.78 5.01
C ALA A 96 -1.00 17.45 4.18
N LYS A 97 -1.43 16.81 3.08
CA LYS A 97 -2.51 17.32 2.23
C LYS A 97 -3.86 17.29 2.92
N LEU A 98 -4.20 16.22 3.63
CA LEU A 98 -5.45 16.10 4.40
C LEU A 98 -5.54 17.14 5.51
N ARG A 99 -4.44 17.40 6.22
CA ARG A 99 -4.39 18.43 7.27
C ARG A 99 -4.58 19.84 6.69
N ARG A 100 -4.05 20.12 5.50
CA ARG A 100 -4.27 21.41 4.80
C ARG A 100 -5.71 21.63 4.36
N LEU A 101 -6.48 20.56 4.13
CA LEU A 101 -7.89 20.65 3.73
C LEU A 101 -8.84 20.93 4.90
N ALA A 102 -8.31 21.03 6.14
CA ALA A 102 -9.07 21.24 7.37
C ALA A 102 -10.23 20.24 7.54
N LEU A 103 -10.05 19.00 7.06
CA LEU A 103 -11.02 17.93 7.24
C LEU A 103 -11.05 17.53 8.72
N GLY A 104 -12.23 17.14 9.21
CA GLY A 104 -12.40 16.74 10.61
C GLY A 104 -11.41 15.65 11.03
N ASP A 105 -10.86 15.77 12.25
CA ASP A 105 -9.82 14.87 12.78
C ASP A 105 -10.22 13.39 12.74
N SER A 106 -11.53 13.10 12.87
CA SER A 106 -12.07 11.75 12.71
C SER A 106 -11.76 11.15 11.33
N TYR A 107 -11.83 11.93 10.25
CA TYR A 107 -11.50 11.46 8.90
C TYR A 107 -10.00 11.20 8.76
N VAL A 108 -9.17 12.10 9.29
CA VAL A 108 -7.70 11.98 9.24
C VAL A 108 -7.22 10.75 10.03
N ASN A 109 -7.76 10.53 11.24
CA ASN A 109 -7.40 9.37 12.05
C ASN A 109 -7.85 8.05 11.40
N ASN A 110 -9.05 8.04 10.79
CA ASN A 110 -9.49 6.87 10.00
C ASN A 110 -8.58 6.62 8.80
N PHE A 111 -8.10 7.67 8.12
CA PHE A 111 -7.15 7.54 7.03
C PHE A 111 -5.84 6.89 7.50
N ILE A 112 -5.24 7.40 8.59
CA ILE A 112 -3.99 6.86 9.15
C ILE A 112 -4.17 5.39 9.55
N LEU A 113 -5.24 5.06 10.29
CA LEU A 113 -5.50 3.69 10.74
C LEU A 113 -5.59 2.72 9.55
N ARG A 114 -6.30 3.11 8.50
CA ARG A 114 -6.46 2.30 7.28
C ARG A 114 -5.13 2.16 6.53
N SER A 115 -4.33 3.21 6.45
CA SER A 115 -2.99 3.15 5.85
C SER A 115 -2.06 2.23 6.60
N VAL A 116 -2.05 2.29 7.95
CA VAL A 116 -1.25 1.39 8.79
C VAL A 116 -1.69 -0.06 8.61
N LEU A 117 -2.99 -0.35 8.63
CA LEU A 117 -3.51 -1.69 8.36
C LEU A 117 -3.07 -2.21 6.99
N GLN A 118 -3.10 -1.36 5.96
CA GLN A 118 -2.64 -1.72 4.62
C GLN A 118 -1.15 -2.03 4.59
N PHE A 119 -0.33 -1.28 5.33
CA PHE A 119 1.11 -1.53 5.43
C PHE A 119 1.44 -2.83 6.15
N ILE A 120 0.73 -3.13 7.24
CA ILE A 120 0.90 -4.41 7.94
C ILE A 120 0.57 -5.57 7.00
N ALA A 121 -0.53 -5.48 6.25
CA ALA A 121 -0.92 -6.51 5.29
C ALA A 121 0.08 -6.65 4.13
N LEU A 122 0.58 -5.53 3.60
CA LEU A 122 1.60 -5.53 2.54
C LEU A 122 2.92 -6.12 3.05
N ALA A 123 3.37 -5.74 4.23
CA ALA A 123 4.59 -6.29 4.86
C ALA A 123 4.45 -7.80 5.10
N PHE A 124 3.28 -8.26 5.56
CA PHE A 124 3.00 -9.68 5.73
C PHE A 124 3.05 -10.45 4.40
N LEU A 125 2.46 -9.88 3.34
CA LEU A 125 2.52 -10.44 1.99
C LEU A 125 3.97 -10.54 1.50
N MET A 126 4.73 -9.45 1.59
CA MET A 126 6.12 -9.39 1.16
C MET A 126 7.00 -10.35 1.95
N PHE A 127 6.83 -10.43 3.26
CA PHE A 127 7.52 -11.39 4.13
C PHE A 127 7.25 -12.83 3.72
N THR A 128 5.97 -13.17 3.47
CA THR A 128 5.58 -14.52 3.06
C THR A 128 6.19 -14.90 1.70
N PHE A 129 6.17 -13.97 0.74
CA PHE A 129 6.82 -14.13 -0.54
C PHE A 129 8.35 -14.26 -0.40
N SER A 130 9.00 -13.48 0.47
CA SER A 130 10.43 -13.63 0.72
C SER A 130 10.77 -15.01 1.26
N MET A 131 10.05 -15.49 2.28
CA MET A 131 10.32 -16.77 2.92
C MET A 131 10.11 -17.96 1.96
N ARG A 132 9.11 -17.88 1.08
CA ARG A 132 8.75 -18.98 0.17
C ARG A 132 9.64 -19.04 -1.07
N TYR A 133 9.95 -17.89 -1.68
CA TYR A 133 10.69 -17.82 -2.95
C TYR A 133 12.19 -17.54 -2.76
N PHE A 134 12.59 -17.12 -1.56
CA PHE A 134 13.98 -16.83 -1.20
C PHE A 134 14.28 -17.46 0.17
N PRO A 135 14.16 -18.79 0.32
CA PRO A 135 14.57 -19.44 1.56
C PRO A 135 16.05 -19.13 1.79
N SER A 136 16.35 -18.46 2.89
CA SER A 136 17.71 -18.31 3.41
C SER A 136 18.28 -19.72 3.56
N ARG A 137 19.18 -20.09 2.65
CA ARG A 137 20.06 -21.25 2.84
C ARG A 137 21.03 -20.94 3.97
#